data_AF-A0A9C6X5B2-F1
#
_entry.id   AF-A0A9C6X5B2-F1
#
_cell.length_a   1.000
_cell.length_b   1.000
_cell.length_c   1.000
_cell.angle_alpha   90.00
_cell.angle_beta   90.00
_cell.angle_gamma   90.00
#
_symmetry.space_group_name_H-M   'P 1'
#
loop_
_entity.id
_entity.type
_entity.pdbx_description
1 polymer ?
#
loop_
_entity_poly.entity_id
_entity_poly.type
_entity_poly.pdbx_seq_one_letter_code
_entity_poly.pdbx_strand_id
1 'polypeptide(L)'
;MGGYDMRRNMSVAWDAAGRYSTDLFTEEAVRLIGEHPADDPESPLFLYLAHLAPHTGNRDNPFQALDEDVAHFGHIADPERRVYAAMVRRLDQGVGEVVAALRQRGMLEDSVILFMSDNGAPTFGIHSNRGSNFPLRGMKESPWEGGVRGVAALWSPRLAAPGRVSNALLHVSDWLPTLLSAAGANASALPLLDGVDQWDALTRGGPSRRLEVLHNIDDIDKYAALRRGDWKYVTGTTHEGEADHWFGEQGRGVQNPPYPLDAVLHSKAGAALAGLGAAMQIKGAAPDGYSPLTRAAAQRLRAEAEVRCPDVADDDKAVACNPLEAPCLFNVREDPCERVNLAAARPQVLLSLEEALGRYRRTMLPPGNVPTDPLANPALWNGTWTNWCSEQDDQQDRRLQGAVVALHQLDERRQGQHEHLPDGVSTLAAMSLATAAAVLAVGLVKVSPLVELSLAPLVQRVQRTT
;
A
#
# COMPACT_ATOMS: atom_id res chain seq x y z
N MET A 1 2.45 0.64 26.80
CA MET A 1 2.17 2.05 27.13
C MET A 1 1.10 2.54 26.16
N GLY A 2 0.10 3.30 26.62
CA GLY A 2 -0.94 3.86 25.77
C GLY A 2 -0.88 5.38 25.81
N GLY A 3 -1.20 6.04 24.70
CA GLY A 3 -1.23 7.49 24.56
C GLY A 3 -2.21 7.90 23.47
N TYR A 4 -2.76 9.12 23.59
CA TYR A 4 -3.64 9.71 22.58
C TYR A 4 -2.81 10.28 21.42
N ASP A 5 -3.17 9.92 20.19
CA ASP A 5 -2.40 10.29 18.98
C ASP A 5 -3.24 11.01 17.91
N MET A 6 -4.53 11.26 18.16
CA MET A 6 -5.36 11.95 17.17
C MET A 6 -5.02 13.43 17.12
N ARG A 7 -4.66 13.93 15.94
CA ARG A 7 -4.22 15.31 15.73
C ARG A 7 -4.94 15.94 14.54
N ARG A 8 -5.13 17.26 14.63
CA ARG A 8 -5.49 18.13 13.51
C ARG A 8 -4.36 19.13 13.34
N ASN A 9 -3.65 19.04 12.22
CA ASN A 9 -2.34 19.66 12.05
C ASN A 9 -1.40 19.26 13.22
N MET A 10 -0.73 20.23 13.85
CA MET A 10 0.16 19.98 14.98
C MET A 10 -0.56 19.95 16.34
N SER A 11 -1.88 20.19 16.37
CA SER A 11 -2.65 20.26 17.62
C SER A 11 -3.34 18.94 17.93
N VAL A 12 -3.39 18.60 19.22
CA VAL A 12 -4.13 17.42 19.69
C VAL A 12 -5.62 17.66 19.52
N ALA A 13 -6.31 16.75 18.85
CA ALA A 13 -7.73 16.88 18.52
C ALA A 13 -8.61 16.20 19.57
N TRP A 14 -8.70 16.79 20.76
CA TRP A 14 -9.50 16.23 21.87
C TRP A 14 -11.01 16.12 21.55
N ASP A 15 -11.50 16.94 20.63
CA ASP A 15 -12.87 16.91 20.10
C ASP A 15 -13.21 15.62 19.34
N ALA A 16 -12.20 14.87 18.89
CA ALA A 16 -12.36 13.60 18.19
C ALA A 16 -12.56 12.40 19.13
N ALA A 17 -12.35 12.56 20.45
CA ALA A 17 -12.44 11.47 21.40
C ALA A 17 -13.83 10.82 21.40
N GLY A 18 -13.87 9.48 21.34
CA GLY A 18 -15.12 8.71 21.33
C GLY A 18 -15.82 8.63 19.97
N ARG A 19 -15.26 9.26 18.92
CA ARG A 19 -15.79 9.15 17.55
C ARG A 19 -15.04 8.07 16.77
N TYR A 20 -15.72 7.45 15.81
CA TYR A 20 -15.14 6.39 15.00
C TYR A 20 -14.14 6.97 13.99
N SER A 21 -12.91 6.44 13.96
CA SER A 21 -11.79 7.01 13.18
C SER A 21 -12.03 6.98 11.67
N THR A 22 -12.68 5.93 11.15
CA THR A 22 -13.04 5.85 9.73
C THR A 22 -13.92 7.04 9.33
N ASP A 23 -14.91 7.38 10.15
CA ASP A 23 -15.83 8.50 9.91
C ASP A 23 -15.10 9.83 10.00
N LEU A 24 -14.29 10.00 11.06
CA LEU A 24 -13.49 11.21 11.24
C LEU A 24 -12.60 11.52 10.04
N PHE A 25 -11.91 10.50 9.52
CA PHE A 25 -11.00 10.67 8.40
C PHE A 25 -11.74 10.94 7.09
N THR A 26 -12.89 10.28 6.86
CA THR A 26 -13.76 10.57 5.73
C THR A 26 -14.31 12.00 5.79
N GLU A 27 -14.84 12.42 6.94
CA GLU A 27 -15.39 13.75 7.13
C GLU A 27 -14.34 14.84 6.89
N GLU A 28 -13.11 14.64 7.39
CA GLU A 28 -12.02 15.58 7.19
C GLU A 28 -11.61 15.65 5.72
N ALA A 29 -11.54 14.51 5.02
CA ALA A 29 -11.28 14.47 3.58
C ALA A 29 -12.36 15.23 2.79
N VAL A 30 -13.64 14.98 3.09
CA VAL A 30 -14.78 15.68 2.46
C VAL A 30 -14.73 17.19 2.74
N ARG A 31 -14.40 17.59 3.97
CA ARG A 31 -14.22 18.99 4.35
C ARG A 31 -13.11 19.65 3.55
N LEU A 32 -11.93 19.02 3.47
CA LEU A 32 -10.79 19.53 2.70
C LEU A 32 -11.13 19.69 1.22
N ILE A 33 -11.83 18.72 0.61
CA ILE A 33 -12.31 18.79 -0.78
C ILE A 33 -13.33 19.94 -0.94
N GLY A 34 -14.24 20.09 0.01
CA GLY A 34 -15.26 21.15 0.01
C GLY A 34 -14.67 22.56 0.10
N GLU A 35 -13.61 22.74 0.89
CA GLU A 35 -12.93 24.02 1.09
C GLU A 35 -11.86 24.32 0.03
N HIS A 36 -11.41 23.30 -0.72
CA HIS A 36 -10.36 23.46 -1.70
C HIS A 36 -10.77 24.40 -2.86
N PRO A 37 -9.91 25.35 -3.29
CA PRO A 37 -10.20 26.28 -4.38
C PRO A 37 -10.12 25.60 -5.75
N ALA A 38 -11.15 24.82 -6.10
CA ALA A 38 -11.18 23.97 -7.30
C ALA A 38 -11.00 24.73 -8.64
N ASP A 39 -11.32 26.03 -8.68
CA ASP A 39 -11.18 26.85 -9.89
C ASP A 39 -9.77 27.43 -10.08
N ASP A 40 -8.91 27.34 -9.06
CA ASP A 40 -7.53 27.83 -9.09
C ASP A 40 -6.57 26.78 -9.69
N PRO A 41 -6.07 26.97 -10.92
CA PRO A 41 -5.16 26.02 -11.55
C PRO A 41 -3.80 25.91 -10.84
N GLU A 42 -3.41 26.90 -10.04
CA GLU A 42 -2.12 26.90 -9.31
C GLU A 42 -2.20 26.13 -7.98
N SER A 43 -3.40 25.64 -7.62
CA SER A 43 -3.65 24.93 -6.37
C SER A 43 -4.09 23.49 -6.62
N PRO A 44 -3.26 22.58 -7.19
CA PRO A 44 -3.62 21.17 -7.28
C PRO A 44 -3.73 20.54 -5.88
N LEU A 45 -4.72 19.66 -5.68
CA LEU A 45 -4.87 18.89 -4.45
C LEU A 45 -4.17 17.53 -4.55
N PHE A 46 -3.27 17.28 -3.61
CA PHE A 46 -2.83 15.93 -3.26
C PHE A 46 -3.40 15.57 -1.89
N LEU A 47 -4.27 14.55 -1.85
CA LEU A 47 -4.86 14.04 -0.62
C LEU A 47 -4.42 12.59 -0.41
N TYR A 48 -3.62 12.39 0.64
CA TYR A 48 -3.28 11.07 1.17
C TYR A 48 -4.19 10.74 2.34
N LEU A 49 -5.20 9.91 2.08
CA LEU A 49 -6.18 9.47 3.08
C LEU A 49 -5.87 8.03 3.49
N ALA A 50 -5.19 7.91 4.63
CA ALA A 50 -4.74 6.65 5.21
C ALA A 50 -5.73 6.19 6.31
N HIS A 51 -6.75 5.43 5.91
CA HIS A 51 -7.74 4.90 6.86
C HIS A 51 -7.14 3.86 7.80
N LEU A 52 -7.48 3.93 9.09
CA LEU A 52 -7.12 2.87 10.05
C LEU A 52 -7.89 1.58 9.81
N ALA A 53 -9.13 1.65 9.33
CA ALA A 53 -9.88 0.45 8.96
C ALA A 53 -9.20 -0.27 7.78
N PRO A 54 -9.11 -1.62 7.78
CA PRO A 54 -9.65 -2.54 8.78
C PRO A 54 -8.59 -3.11 9.74
N HIS A 55 -7.62 -2.31 10.20
CA HIS A 55 -6.61 -2.76 11.16
C HIS A 55 -7.24 -3.13 12.51
N THR A 56 -6.68 -4.15 13.19
CA THR A 56 -7.08 -4.49 14.56
C THR A 56 -6.81 -3.31 15.51
N GLY A 57 -7.70 -3.11 16.49
CA GLY A 57 -7.51 -2.16 17.57
C GLY A 57 -6.50 -2.64 18.62
N ASN A 58 -6.68 -2.21 19.86
CA ASN A 58 -5.86 -2.67 20.98
C ASN A 58 -6.29 -4.07 21.46
N ARG A 59 -5.52 -4.67 22.37
CA ARG A 59 -5.77 -6.03 22.88
C ARG A 59 -7.13 -6.18 23.57
N ASP A 60 -7.66 -5.12 24.17
CA ASP A 60 -8.92 -5.16 24.94
C ASP A 60 -10.14 -4.98 24.03
N ASN A 61 -9.97 -4.29 22.90
CA ASN A 61 -11.01 -4.05 21.91
C ASN A 61 -10.42 -4.09 20.49
N PRO A 62 -10.10 -5.31 19.98
CA PRO A 62 -9.41 -5.50 18.71
C PRO A 62 -10.29 -5.22 17.49
N PHE A 63 -11.62 -5.25 17.64
CA PHE A 63 -12.56 -5.05 16.55
C PHE A 63 -13.56 -3.95 16.87
N GLN A 64 -13.57 -2.89 16.08
CA GLN A 64 -14.41 -1.72 16.32
C GLN A 64 -15.17 -1.37 15.06
N ALA A 65 -16.50 -1.44 15.12
CA ALA A 65 -17.42 -0.98 14.09
C ALA A 65 -18.73 -0.53 14.76
N LEU A 66 -19.56 0.20 14.02
CA LEU A 66 -20.89 0.61 14.49
C LEU A 66 -21.84 -0.60 14.53
N ASP A 67 -22.66 -0.69 15.57
CA ASP A 67 -23.59 -1.82 15.77
C ASP A 67 -24.52 -2.04 14.57
N GLU A 68 -24.96 -0.96 13.92
CA GLU A 68 -25.80 -1.02 12.72
C GLU A 68 -25.10 -1.68 11.52
N ASP A 69 -23.80 -1.44 11.36
CA ASP A 69 -23.01 -2.06 10.29
C ASP A 69 -22.74 -3.54 10.61
N VAL A 70 -22.50 -3.88 11.88
CA VAL A 70 -22.33 -5.28 12.33
C VAL A 70 -23.61 -6.09 12.09
N ALA A 71 -24.78 -5.50 12.40
CA ALA A 71 -26.08 -6.14 12.20
C ALA A 71 -26.34 -6.51 10.73
N HIS A 72 -25.80 -5.74 9.77
CA HIS A 72 -25.91 -6.03 8.33
C HIS A 72 -25.29 -7.38 7.94
N PHE A 73 -24.29 -7.85 8.69
CA PHE A 73 -23.55 -9.07 8.41
C PHE A 73 -23.99 -10.27 9.25
N GLY A 74 -25.22 -10.27 9.79
CA GLY A 74 -25.74 -11.36 10.65
C GLY A 74 -25.70 -12.78 10.04
N HIS A 75 -25.54 -12.91 8.72
CA HIS A 75 -25.36 -14.19 8.03
C HIS A 75 -23.96 -14.80 8.18
N ILE A 76 -22.95 -14.01 8.54
CA ILE A 76 -21.59 -14.51 8.79
C ILE A 76 -21.56 -15.13 10.19
N ALA A 77 -21.30 -16.43 10.29
CA ALA A 77 -21.34 -17.13 11.58
C ALA A 77 -20.32 -16.60 12.59
N ASP A 78 -19.06 -16.42 12.15
CA ASP A 78 -17.97 -15.93 13.00
C ASP A 78 -18.23 -14.46 13.40
N PRO A 79 -18.33 -14.16 14.71
CA PRO A 79 -18.67 -12.81 15.19
C PRO A 79 -17.57 -11.78 14.93
N GLU A 80 -16.29 -12.15 14.94
CA GLU A 80 -15.20 -11.21 14.71
C GLU A 80 -15.07 -10.87 13.21
N ARG A 81 -15.29 -11.86 12.34
CA ARG A 81 -15.41 -11.67 10.89
C ARG A 81 -16.60 -10.78 10.53
N ARG A 82 -17.71 -10.82 11.30
CA ARG A 82 -18.83 -9.87 11.15
C ARG A 82 -18.38 -8.44 11.39
N VAL A 83 -17.64 -8.20 12.48
CA VAL A 83 -17.13 -6.86 12.79
C VAL A 83 -16.11 -6.42 11.74
N TYR A 84 -15.21 -7.29 11.28
CA TYR A 84 -14.31 -6.98 10.16
C TYR A 84 -15.09 -6.58 8.89
N ALA A 85 -16.13 -7.33 8.51
CA ALA A 85 -16.96 -7.00 7.36
C ALA A 85 -17.65 -5.63 7.52
N ALA A 86 -18.08 -5.30 8.74
CA ALA A 86 -18.62 -3.99 9.08
C ALA A 86 -17.58 -2.87 8.93
N MET A 87 -16.33 -3.07 9.38
CA MET A 87 -15.23 -2.12 9.19
C MET A 87 -14.96 -1.86 7.70
N VAL A 88 -14.89 -2.91 6.89
CA VAL A 88 -14.67 -2.81 5.44
C VAL A 88 -15.85 -2.13 4.74
N ARG A 89 -17.09 -2.44 5.16
CA ARG A 89 -18.29 -1.75 4.66
C ARG A 89 -18.23 -0.25 4.95
N ARG A 90 -17.84 0.15 6.16
CA ARG A 90 -17.76 1.56 6.52
C ARG A 90 -16.65 2.29 5.77
N LEU A 91 -15.52 1.63 5.53
CA LEU A 91 -14.46 2.11 4.65
C LEU A 91 -14.97 2.33 3.21
N ASP A 92 -15.68 1.36 2.62
CA ASP A 92 -16.26 1.48 1.28
C ASP A 92 -17.26 2.65 1.17
N GLN A 93 -18.12 2.82 2.17
CA GLN A 93 -19.01 3.98 2.27
C GLN A 93 -18.22 5.30 2.32
N GLY A 94 -17.15 5.35 3.13
CA GLY A 94 -16.28 6.52 3.26
C GLY A 94 -15.59 6.91 1.95
N VAL A 95 -15.07 5.93 1.20
CA VAL A 95 -14.57 6.15 -0.17
C VAL A 95 -15.68 6.71 -1.06
N GLY A 96 -16.90 6.21 -0.94
CA GLY A 96 -18.08 6.74 -1.63
C GLY A 96 -18.38 8.21 -1.34
N GLU A 97 -18.26 8.66 -0.08
CA GLU A 97 -18.42 10.08 0.29
C GLU A 97 -17.34 10.95 -0.36
N VAL A 98 -16.09 10.50 -0.34
CA VAL A 98 -14.95 11.25 -0.93
C VAL A 98 -15.15 11.41 -2.45
N VAL A 99 -15.48 10.33 -3.16
CA VAL A 99 -15.74 10.39 -4.62
C VAL A 99 -16.95 11.27 -4.93
N ALA A 100 -18.00 11.22 -4.11
CA ALA A 100 -19.16 12.07 -4.27
C ALA A 100 -18.83 13.55 -4.02
N ALA A 101 -18.02 13.87 -3.01
CA ALA A 101 -17.56 15.23 -2.72
C ALA A 101 -16.72 15.80 -3.89
N LEU A 102 -15.78 15.02 -4.43
CA LEU A 102 -15.01 15.42 -5.62
C LEU A 102 -15.94 15.76 -6.80
N ARG A 103 -16.98 14.96 -7.03
CA ARG A 103 -17.95 15.25 -8.09
C ARG A 103 -18.77 16.52 -7.80
N GLN A 104 -19.25 16.68 -6.58
CA GLN A 104 -20.05 17.87 -6.21
C GLN A 104 -19.25 19.16 -6.38
N ARG A 105 -17.92 19.10 -6.19
CA ARG A 105 -16.99 20.21 -6.39
C ARG A 105 -16.48 20.35 -7.83
N GLY A 106 -16.90 19.48 -8.75
CA GLY A 106 -16.43 19.49 -10.15
C GLY A 106 -14.94 19.15 -10.32
N MET A 107 -14.36 18.47 -9.33
CA MET A 107 -12.94 18.08 -9.30
C MET A 107 -12.73 16.66 -9.85
N LEU A 108 -13.79 15.84 -9.88
CA LEU A 108 -13.69 14.44 -10.28
C LEU A 108 -13.26 14.26 -11.75
N GLU A 109 -13.60 15.23 -12.60
CA GLU A 109 -13.25 15.35 -14.02
C GLU A 109 -11.73 15.27 -14.28
N ASP A 110 -10.91 15.70 -13.32
CA ASP A 110 -9.44 15.77 -13.44
C ASP A 110 -8.73 15.13 -12.25
N SER A 111 -9.36 14.10 -11.69
CA SER A 111 -8.81 13.32 -10.57
C SER A 111 -8.12 12.05 -11.05
N VAL A 112 -7.03 11.70 -10.37
CA VAL A 112 -6.47 10.35 -10.31
C VAL A 112 -6.72 9.80 -8.91
N ILE A 113 -7.54 8.75 -8.82
CA ILE A 113 -7.90 8.10 -7.56
C ILE A 113 -7.25 6.73 -7.52
N LEU A 114 -6.27 6.57 -6.63
CA LEU A 114 -5.64 5.30 -6.31
C LEU A 114 -6.17 4.81 -4.97
N PHE A 115 -6.81 3.64 -4.98
CA PHE A 115 -7.13 2.89 -3.78
C PHE A 115 -6.17 1.71 -3.67
N MET A 116 -5.49 1.56 -2.54
CA MET A 116 -4.61 0.42 -2.31
C MET A 116 -4.52 0.02 -0.83
N SER A 117 -4.17 -1.24 -0.62
CA SER A 117 -3.75 -1.77 0.66
C SER A 117 -2.22 -1.73 0.76
N ASP A 118 -1.71 -1.55 1.96
CA ASP A 118 -0.29 -1.49 2.29
C ASP A 118 0.35 -2.89 2.49
N ASN A 119 -0.40 -3.87 2.99
CA ASN A 119 0.03 -5.27 3.14
C ASN A 119 -1.14 -6.26 3.09
N GLY A 120 -0.84 -7.55 2.99
CA GLY A 120 -1.81 -8.63 3.15
C GLY A 120 -2.53 -8.63 4.50
N ALA A 121 -3.69 -9.27 4.59
CA ALA A 121 -4.47 -9.32 5.83
C ALA A 121 -3.77 -10.17 6.91
N PRO A 122 -3.66 -9.70 8.17
CA PRO A 122 -3.30 -10.55 9.29
C PRO A 122 -4.48 -11.47 9.61
N THR A 123 -4.52 -12.65 9.01
CA THR A 123 -5.70 -13.53 9.08
C THR A 123 -5.77 -14.32 10.39
N PHE A 124 -4.62 -14.68 10.95
CA PHE A 124 -4.47 -15.49 12.17
C PHE A 124 -3.49 -14.83 13.16
N GLY A 125 -3.34 -15.40 14.36
CA GLY A 125 -2.39 -14.92 15.37
C GLY A 125 -2.90 -13.76 16.23
N ILE A 126 -2.02 -13.23 17.08
CA ILE A 126 -2.36 -12.22 18.10
C ILE A 126 -2.77 -10.86 17.50
N HIS A 127 -2.44 -10.62 16.24
CA HIS A 127 -2.78 -9.41 15.49
C HIS A 127 -3.85 -9.67 14.42
N SER A 128 -4.55 -10.80 14.51
CA SER A 128 -5.59 -11.16 13.55
C SER A 128 -6.65 -10.06 13.48
N ASN A 129 -6.93 -9.59 12.26
CA ASN A 129 -8.10 -8.77 11.98
C ASN A 129 -9.24 -9.60 11.36
N ARG A 130 -9.13 -10.93 11.35
CA ARG A 130 -10.05 -11.84 10.64
C ARG A 130 -10.21 -11.53 9.15
N GLY A 131 -9.28 -10.79 8.53
CA GLY A 131 -9.24 -10.57 7.09
C GLY A 131 -8.96 -11.86 6.32
N SER A 132 -8.85 -11.78 4.99
CA SER A 132 -8.59 -12.97 4.17
C SER A 132 -7.71 -12.64 2.99
N ASN A 133 -6.70 -13.48 2.78
CA ASN A 133 -5.83 -13.46 1.60
C ASN A 133 -6.16 -14.60 0.63
N PHE A 134 -7.22 -15.37 0.90
CA PHE A 134 -7.54 -16.54 0.10
C PHE A 134 -7.74 -16.14 -1.38
N PRO A 135 -7.10 -16.86 -2.33
CA PRO A 135 -6.49 -18.19 -2.15
C PRO A 135 -4.95 -18.18 -2.02
N LEU A 136 -4.35 -17.02 -1.76
CA LEU A 136 -2.90 -16.85 -1.70
C LEU A 136 -2.32 -17.51 -0.44
N ARG A 137 -1.06 -17.92 -0.51
CA ARG A 137 -0.30 -18.44 0.62
C ARG A 137 0.10 -17.29 1.54
N GLY A 138 0.06 -17.52 2.84
CA GLY A 138 0.53 -16.64 3.90
C GLY A 138 -0.34 -15.42 4.22
N MET A 139 0.21 -14.56 5.06
CA MET A 139 -0.46 -13.37 5.60
C MET A 139 0.52 -12.24 5.90
N LYS A 140 0.04 -11.13 6.50
CA LYS A 140 0.88 -10.05 7.03
C LYS A 140 2.09 -10.63 7.76
N GLU A 141 3.23 -9.96 7.64
CA GLU A 141 4.54 -10.35 8.18
C GLU A 141 5.21 -11.54 7.47
N SER A 142 4.61 -12.12 6.42
CA SER A 142 5.25 -13.22 5.67
C SER A 142 5.68 -12.82 4.24
N PRO A 143 6.70 -13.50 3.65
CA PRO A 143 7.17 -13.23 2.29
C PRO A 143 6.25 -13.76 1.18
N TRP A 144 5.20 -14.50 1.53
CA TRP A 144 4.28 -15.15 0.59
C TRP A 144 3.35 -14.16 -0.10
N GLU A 145 2.74 -14.55 -1.22
CA GLU A 145 1.84 -13.70 -2.00
C GLU A 145 0.71 -13.11 -1.15
N GLY A 146 0.17 -13.86 -0.20
CA GLY A 146 -0.85 -13.41 0.74
C GLY A 146 -0.37 -12.37 1.75
N GLY A 147 0.95 -12.18 1.92
CA GLY A 147 1.53 -11.09 2.71
C GLY A 147 1.89 -9.85 1.89
N VAL A 148 2.35 -10.05 0.64
CA VAL A 148 2.95 -8.97 -0.19
C VAL A 148 2.10 -8.53 -1.38
N ARG A 149 1.12 -9.32 -1.83
CA ARG A 149 0.24 -8.98 -2.95
C ARG A 149 -1.01 -8.27 -2.44
N GLY A 150 -0.96 -6.94 -2.42
CA GLY A 150 -2.06 -6.09 -1.97
C GLY A 150 -3.20 -5.92 -2.99
N VAL A 151 -4.36 -5.47 -2.48
CA VAL A 151 -5.46 -4.97 -3.30
C VAL A 151 -5.12 -3.59 -3.83
N ALA A 152 -5.35 -3.34 -5.12
CA ALA A 152 -5.21 -2.01 -5.70
C ALA A 152 -6.22 -1.76 -6.82
N ALA A 153 -6.70 -0.53 -6.94
CA ALA A 153 -7.53 -0.05 -8.03
C ALA A 153 -7.16 1.39 -8.37
N LEU A 154 -7.11 1.69 -9.68
CA LEU A 154 -6.85 3.03 -10.20
C LEU A 154 -8.05 3.50 -11.01
N TRP A 155 -8.55 4.69 -10.71
CA TRP A 155 -9.61 5.34 -11.46
C TRP A 155 -9.16 6.74 -11.90
N SER A 156 -9.35 7.08 -13.16
CA SER A 156 -9.21 8.45 -13.66
C SER A 156 -9.87 8.61 -15.03
N PRO A 157 -10.46 9.77 -15.36
CA PRO A 157 -10.87 10.11 -16.71
C PRO A 157 -9.69 10.22 -17.69
N ARG A 158 -8.47 10.35 -17.17
CA ARG A 158 -7.22 10.45 -17.95
C ARG A 158 -6.72 9.11 -18.47
N LEU A 159 -7.30 7.98 -18.05
CA LEU A 159 -6.91 6.67 -18.55
C LEU A 159 -7.47 6.48 -19.97
N ALA A 160 -6.59 6.24 -20.95
CA ALA A 160 -6.98 5.99 -22.33
C ALA A 160 -7.59 4.59 -22.53
N ALA A 161 -7.25 3.63 -21.66
CA ALA A 161 -7.80 2.26 -21.67
C ALA A 161 -8.49 1.92 -20.32
N PRO A 162 -9.63 2.55 -19.99
CA PRO A 162 -10.32 2.31 -18.72
C PRO A 162 -11.07 0.97 -18.72
N GLY A 163 -11.51 0.51 -17.54
CA GLY A 163 -12.39 -0.65 -17.41
C GLY A 163 -11.73 -1.98 -17.79
N ARG A 164 -10.53 -2.23 -17.26
CA ARG A 164 -9.74 -3.45 -17.48
C ARG A 164 -9.13 -3.98 -16.18
N VAL A 165 -8.74 -5.25 -16.20
CA VAL A 165 -7.80 -5.82 -15.23
C VAL A 165 -6.38 -5.76 -15.80
N SER A 166 -5.41 -5.31 -15.00
CA SER A 166 -4.00 -5.25 -15.38
C SER A 166 -3.21 -6.30 -14.60
N ASN A 167 -2.47 -7.15 -15.31
CA ASN A 167 -1.52 -8.11 -14.72
C ASN A 167 -0.06 -7.62 -14.77
N ALA A 168 0.14 -6.33 -15.08
CA ALA A 168 1.44 -5.70 -15.07
C ALA A 168 2.06 -5.75 -13.66
N LEU A 169 3.37 -6.01 -13.56
CA LEU A 169 4.09 -6.00 -12.28
C LEU A 169 4.25 -4.56 -11.78
N LEU A 170 3.56 -4.19 -10.71
CA LEU A 170 3.70 -2.91 -10.02
C LEU A 170 4.13 -3.15 -8.56
N HIS A 171 4.81 -2.17 -7.99
CA HIS A 171 5.21 -2.16 -6.59
C HIS A 171 4.83 -0.82 -5.94
N VAL A 172 4.63 -0.78 -4.61
CA VAL A 172 4.27 0.47 -3.91
C VAL A 172 5.27 1.60 -4.14
N SER A 173 6.56 1.27 -4.32
CA SER A 173 7.60 2.25 -4.63
C SER A 173 7.42 2.93 -6.00
N ASP A 174 6.65 2.34 -6.92
CA ASP A 174 6.35 2.93 -8.23
C ASP A 174 5.45 4.15 -8.13
N TRP A 175 4.66 4.29 -7.05
CA TRP A 175 3.67 5.35 -6.98
C TRP A 175 4.27 6.74 -6.90
N LEU A 176 5.41 6.93 -6.23
CA LEU A 176 6.06 8.24 -6.17
C LEU A 176 6.42 8.78 -7.58
N PRO A 177 7.25 8.09 -8.40
CA PRO A 177 7.56 8.56 -9.74
C PRO A 177 6.34 8.55 -10.67
N THR A 178 5.42 7.61 -10.50
CA THR A 178 4.19 7.52 -11.33
C THR A 178 3.25 8.71 -11.09
N LEU A 179 3.02 9.09 -9.83
CA LEU A 179 2.16 10.22 -9.48
C LEU A 179 2.82 11.56 -9.86
N LEU A 180 4.15 11.67 -9.81
CA LEU A 180 4.87 12.83 -10.34
C LEU A 180 4.66 12.96 -11.85
N SER A 181 4.81 11.88 -12.61
CA SER A 181 4.53 11.88 -14.05
C SER A 181 3.06 12.20 -14.35
N ALA A 182 2.12 11.68 -13.56
CA ALA A 182 0.70 12.04 -13.67
C ALA A 182 0.46 13.54 -13.39
N ALA A 183 1.25 14.12 -12.48
CA ALA A 183 1.29 15.54 -12.15
C ALA A 183 1.96 16.41 -13.22
N GLY A 184 2.50 15.83 -14.29
CA GLY A 184 3.27 16.55 -15.30
C GLY A 184 4.66 16.99 -14.81
N ALA A 185 5.10 16.50 -13.65
CA ALA A 185 6.42 16.76 -13.11
C ALA A 185 7.45 15.74 -13.65
N ASN A 186 8.71 16.14 -13.72
CA ASN A 186 9.78 15.24 -14.15
C ASN A 186 10.36 14.47 -12.95
N ALA A 187 10.12 13.16 -12.91
CA ALA A 187 10.66 12.28 -11.87
C ALA A 187 12.21 12.22 -11.83
N SER A 188 12.90 12.64 -12.90
CA SER A 188 14.37 12.72 -12.94
C SER A 188 14.97 13.69 -11.90
N ALA A 189 14.15 14.54 -11.28
CA ALA A 189 14.57 15.41 -10.18
C ALA A 189 14.83 14.66 -8.86
N LEU A 190 14.40 13.40 -8.74
CA LEU A 190 14.59 12.57 -7.55
C LEU A 190 15.67 11.51 -7.84
N PRO A 191 16.93 11.72 -7.40
CA PRO A 191 17.96 10.70 -7.58
C PRO A 191 17.68 9.49 -6.68
N LEU A 192 18.15 8.31 -7.12
CA LEU A 192 18.19 7.08 -6.31
C LEU A 192 16.81 6.55 -5.88
N LEU A 193 15.87 6.44 -6.83
CA LEU A 193 14.58 5.77 -6.60
C LEU A 193 14.63 4.30 -6.99
N ASP A 194 14.11 3.42 -6.13
CA ASP A 194 13.77 2.04 -6.50
C ASP A 194 12.47 1.96 -7.32
N GLY A 195 11.65 3.01 -7.27
CA GLY A 195 10.39 3.14 -7.99
C GLY A 195 10.60 3.37 -9.49
N VAL A 196 9.71 2.81 -10.30
CA VAL A 196 9.67 2.99 -11.75
C VAL A 196 8.39 3.74 -12.12
N ASP A 197 8.49 4.76 -12.97
CA ASP A 197 7.30 5.43 -13.50
C ASP A 197 6.49 4.49 -14.40
N GLN A 198 5.24 4.23 -14.01
CA GLN A 198 4.28 3.36 -14.69
C GLN A 198 3.15 4.13 -15.39
N TRP A 199 3.16 5.47 -15.39
CA TRP A 199 2.00 6.27 -15.80
C TRP A 199 1.54 5.99 -17.24
N ASP A 200 2.49 5.89 -18.17
CA ASP A 200 2.21 5.58 -19.57
C ASP A 200 1.63 4.15 -19.75
N ALA A 201 2.20 3.17 -19.04
CA ALA A 201 1.72 1.78 -19.06
C ALA A 201 0.30 1.67 -18.48
N LEU A 202 0.03 2.36 -17.36
CA LEU A 202 -1.28 2.41 -16.72
C LEU A 202 -2.33 3.09 -17.60
N THR A 203 -1.97 4.20 -18.25
CA THR A 203 -2.88 4.96 -19.10
C THR A 203 -3.26 4.21 -20.36
N ARG A 204 -2.29 3.61 -21.06
CA ARG A 204 -2.49 2.95 -22.36
C ARG A 204 -2.86 1.47 -22.26
N GLY A 205 -2.76 0.86 -21.08
CA GLY A 205 -2.91 -0.59 -20.94
C GLY A 205 -1.70 -1.37 -21.47
N GLY A 206 -0.51 -0.79 -21.39
CA GLY A 206 0.74 -1.41 -21.82
C GLY A 206 1.38 -2.30 -20.75
N PRO A 207 2.48 -3.00 -21.09
CA PRO A 207 3.26 -3.78 -20.14
C PRO A 207 3.93 -2.89 -19.10
N SER A 208 4.20 -3.45 -17.91
CA SER A 208 5.02 -2.76 -16.90
C SER A 208 6.42 -2.47 -17.42
N ARG A 209 7.00 -1.34 -17.00
CA ARG A 209 8.44 -1.07 -17.18
C ARG A 209 9.30 -1.78 -16.14
N ARG A 210 8.67 -2.34 -15.10
CA ARG A 210 9.32 -3.08 -14.03
C ARG A 210 9.37 -4.57 -14.36
N LEU A 211 10.56 -5.16 -14.23
CA LEU A 211 10.81 -6.59 -14.43
C LEU A 211 11.16 -7.32 -13.14
N GLU A 212 11.48 -6.59 -12.07
CA GLU A 212 11.97 -7.14 -10.81
C GLU A 212 11.44 -6.35 -9.61
N VAL A 213 11.17 -7.06 -8.52
CA VAL A 213 10.83 -6.54 -7.20
C VAL A 213 11.64 -7.31 -6.16
N LEU A 214 12.46 -6.60 -5.41
CA LEU A 214 12.91 -7.11 -4.12
C LEU A 214 11.75 -6.92 -3.13
N HIS A 215 11.25 -8.00 -2.52
CA HIS A 215 10.24 -7.88 -1.47
C HIS A 215 10.89 -7.43 -0.16
N ASN A 216 11.91 -8.16 0.30
CA ASN A 216 12.77 -7.74 1.39
C ASN A 216 14.03 -8.63 1.47
N ILE A 217 15.07 -8.14 2.15
CA ILE A 217 16.12 -8.95 2.79
C ILE A 217 16.16 -8.51 4.24
N ASP A 218 15.89 -9.43 5.15
CA ASP A 218 15.93 -9.17 6.59
C ASP A 218 16.97 -10.08 7.24
N ASP A 219 18.07 -9.50 7.72
CA ASP A 219 19.14 -10.24 8.39
C ASP A 219 18.81 -10.54 9.88
N ILE A 220 17.78 -9.88 10.44
CA ILE A 220 17.31 -10.11 11.83
C ILE A 220 16.40 -11.33 11.84
N ASP A 221 15.34 -11.31 11.04
CA ASP A 221 14.40 -12.42 10.89
C ASP A 221 14.90 -13.51 9.94
N LYS A 222 16.02 -13.24 9.24
CA LYS A 222 16.75 -14.18 8.37
C LYS A 222 15.92 -14.71 7.21
N TYR A 223 15.19 -13.83 6.55
CA TYR A 223 14.43 -14.17 5.34
C TYR A 223 14.76 -13.23 4.18
N ALA A 224 14.53 -13.70 2.97
CA ALA A 224 14.56 -12.86 1.79
C ALA A 224 13.60 -13.36 0.72
N ALA A 225 13.02 -12.42 -0.02
CA ALA A 225 12.16 -12.75 -1.14
C ALA A 225 12.34 -11.75 -2.29
N LEU A 226 12.31 -12.28 -3.51
CA LEU A 226 12.50 -11.50 -4.73
C LEU A 226 11.67 -12.09 -5.85
N ARG A 227 11.06 -11.23 -6.66
CA ARG A 227 10.34 -11.60 -7.88
C ARG A 227 11.03 -11.00 -9.09
N ARG A 228 11.28 -11.83 -10.11
CA ARG A 228 11.77 -11.41 -11.43
C ARG A 228 10.89 -12.01 -12.53
N GLY A 229 10.14 -11.16 -13.21
CA GLY A 229 9.12 -11.57 -14.18
C GLY A 229 8.05 -12.45 -13.53
N ASP A 230 7.90 -13.65 -14.06
CA ASP A 230 6.93 -14.64 -13.57
C ASP A 230 7.48 -15.48 -12.40
N TRP A 231 8.77 -15.37 -12.08
CA TRP A 231 9.45 -16.20 -11.08
C TRP A 231 9.60 -15.48 -9.74
N LYS A 232 9.30 -16.19 -8.66
CA LYS A 232 9.49 -15.71 -7.27
C LYS A 232 10.37 -16.67 -6.49
N TYR A 233 11.37 -16.11 -5.83
CA TYR A 233 12.30 -16.76 -4.92
C TYR A 233 11.95 -16.41 -3.47
N VAL A 234 12.00 -17.39 -2.58
CA VAL A 234 11.82 -17.20 -1.13
C VAL A 234 12.84 -18.06 -0.38
N THR A 235 13.52 -17.49 0.60
CA THR A 235 14.38 -18.20 1.55
C THR A 235 14.16 -17.65 2.95
N GLY A 236 14.22 -18.51 3.97
CA GLY A 236 13.81 -18.17 5.33
C GLY A 236 12.32 -17.81 5.44
N THR A 237 11.91 -17.51 6.67
CA THR A 237 10.56 -17.03 6.97
C THR A 237 10.58 -16.23 8.28
N THR A 238 9.45 -15.60 8.61
CA THR A 238 9.23 -14.91 9.88
C THR A 238 8.48 -15.83 10.84
N HIS A 239 8.58 -15.55 12.15
CA HIS A 239 7.83 -16.24 13.21
C HIS A 239 7.84 -17.78 13.08
N GLU A 240 8.99 -18.36 12.76
CA GLU A 240 9.17 -19.82 12.62
C GLU A 240 8.17 -20.48 11.62
N GLY A 241 7.65 -19.72 10.66
CA GLY A 241 6.75 -20.21 9.62
C GLY A 241 5.28 -20.28 10.02
N GLU A 242 4.89 -19.71 11.18
CA GLU A 242 3.48 -19.66 11.60
C GLU A 242 2.58 -18.99 10.55
N ALA A 243 3.13 -18.05 9.76
CA ALA A 243 2.44 -17.33 8.72
C ALA A 243 2.60 -17.95 7.31
N ASP A 244 3.10 -19.19 7.18
CA ASP A 244 3.43 -19.80 5.88
C ASP A 244 2.29 -20.62 5.25
N HIS A 245 1.15 -20.76 5.93
CA HIS A 245 0.03 -21.57 5.47
C HIS A 245 -0.97 -20.79 4.61
N TRP A 246 -1.99 -21.47 4.10
CA TRP A 246 -3.11 -20.84 3.39
C TRP A 246 -4.21 -20.52 4.38
N PHE A 247 -4.56 -19.24 4.50
CA PHE A 247 -5.53 -18.75 5.47
C PHE A 247 -6.75 -18.12 4.78
N GLY A 248 -7.84 -17.96 5.53
CA GLY A 248 -8.95 -17.08 5.12
C GLY A 248 -9.97 -17.71 4.18
N GLU A 249 -10.06 -19.05 4.10
CA GLU A 249 -11.14 -19.77 3.40
C GLU A 249 -12.52 -19.53 4.02
N GLN A 250 -12.56 -19.14 5.28
CA GLN A 250 -13.80 -18.90 6.01
C GLN A 250 -14.61 -17.75 5.37
N GLY A 251 -15.91 -17.99 5.18
CA GLY A 251 -16.82 -17.00 4.56
C GLY A 251 -16.96 -17.12 3.04
N ARG A 252 -16.46 -18.20 2.41
CA ARG A 252 -16.70 -18.51 0.98
C ARG A 252 -17.72 -19.63 0.72
N GLY A 253 -18.40 -20.11 1.75
CA GLY A 253 -19.41 -21.16 1.60
C GLY A 253 -20.72 -20.70 0.96
N VAL A 254 -21.50 -21.66 0.45
CA VAL A 254 -22.79 -21.47 -0.27
C VAL A 254 -23.84 -20.71 0.57
N GLN A 255 -23.68 -20.71 1.89
CA GLN A 255 -24.51 -19.96 2.83
C GLN A 255 -24.35 -18.43 2.74
N ASN A 256 -23.28 -17.92 2.11
CA ASN A 256 -23.09 -16.49 1.96
C ASN A 256 -23.95 -15.93 0.81
N PRO A 257 -24.49 -14.72 0.97
CA PRO A 257 -25.28 -14.10 -0.09
C PRO A 257 -24.43 -13.91 -1.36
N PRO A 258 -25.04 -13.98 -2.55
CA PRO A 258 -24.35 -13.69 -3.79
C PRO A 258 -23.81 -12.26 -3.75
N TYR A 259 -22.74 -12.01 -4.51
CA TYR A 259 -22.14 -10.68 -4.61
C TYR A 259 -23.21 -9.64 -5.02
N PRO A 260 -23.47 -8.59 -4.19
CA PRO A 260 -24.60 -7.69 -4.37
C PRO A 260 -24.30 -6.63 -5.44
N LEU A 261 -24.28 -7.07 -6.69
CA LEU A 261 -23.80 -6.26 -7.81
C LEU A 261 -24.60 -4.96 -8.00
N ASP A 262 -25.91 -4.99 -7.79
CA ASP A 262 -26.74 -3.77 -7.86
C ASP A 262 -26.38 -2.77 -6.77
N ALA A 263 -26.11 -3.23 -5.54
CA ALA A 263 -25.71 -2.34 -4.46
C ALA A 263 -24.38 -1.64 -4.76
N VAL A 264 -23.46 -2.33 -5.45
CA VAL A 264 -22.16 -1.78 -5.85
C VAL A 264 -22.33 -0.73 -6.95
N LEU A 265 -23.11 -1.03 -7.99
CA LEU A 265 -23.36 -0.10 -9.10
C LEU A 265 -24.09 1.18 -8.64
N HIS A 266 -25.00 1.05 -7.67
CA HIS A 266 -25.76 2.16 -7.10
C HIS A 266 -25.14 2.71 -5.80
N SER A 267 -23.92 2.31 -5.44
CA SER A 267 -23.18 2.87 -4.31
C SER A 267 -22.94 4.37 -4.52
N LYS A 268 -22.58 5.11 -3.46
CA LYS A 268 -22.25 6.54 -3.60
C LYS A 268 -21.14 6.79 -4.62
N ALA A 269 -20.09 5.96 -4.60
CA ALA A 269 -19.04 5.99 -5.60
C ALA A 269 -19.60 5.67 -7.00
N GLY A 270 -20.34 4.57 -7.15
CA GLY A 270 -20.92 4.15 -8.44
C GLY A 270 -21.81 5.23 -9.06
N ALA A 271 -22.71 5.81 -8.28
CA ALA A 271 -23.58 6.90 -8.71
C ALA A 271 -22.80 8.15 -9.08
N ALA A 272 -21.77 8.52 -8.30
CA ALA A 272 -20.88 9.64 -8.58
C ALA A 272 -20.16 9.45 -9.93
N LEU A 273 -19.51 8.31 -10.13
CA LEU A 273 -18.78 8.00 -11.37
C LEU A 273 -19.72 7.93 -12.59
N ALA A 274 -20.88 7.28 -12.45
CA ALA A 274 -21.84 7.11 -13.55
C ALA A 274 -22.36 8.46 -14.06
N GLY A 275 -22.70 9.38 -13.15
CA GLY A 275 -23.23 10.66 -13.57
C GLY A 275 -22.15 11.66 -14.04
N LEU A 276 -20.88 11.51 -13.65
CA LEU A 276 -19.78 12.17 -14.37
C LEU A 276 -19.74 11.68 -15.82
N GLY A 277 -19.79 10.36 -16.01
CA GLY A 277 -19.84 9.76 -17.35
C GLY A 277 -20.96 10.28 -18.22
N ALA A 278 -22.18 10.34 -17.69
CA ALA A 278 -23.33 10.91 -18.38
C ALA A 278 -23.10 12.39 -18.75
N ALA A 279 -22.53 13.18 -17.84
CA ALA A 279 -22.23 14.60 -18.10
C ALA A 279 -21.18 14.77 -19.21
N MET A 280 -20.14 13.94 -19.23
CA MET A 280 -19.12 13.95 -20.29
C MET A 280 -19.70 13.56 -21.65
N GLN A 281 -20.59 12.56 -21.69
CA GLN A 281 -21.28 12.14 -22.92
C GLN A 281 -22.17 13.26 -23.48
N ILE A 282 -22.96 13.92 -22.63
CA ILE A 282 -23.82 15.05 -23.03
C ILE A 282 -22.98 16.20 -23.61
N LYS A 283 -21.78 16.45 -23.05
CA LYS A 283 -20.86 17.51 -23.49
C LYS A 283 -20.03 17.11 -24.72
N GLY A 284 -20.12 15.88 -25.22
CA GLY A 284 -19.23 15.37 -26.27
C GLY A 284 -17.75 15.30 -25.86
N ALA A 285 -17.48 15.25 -24.56
CA ALA A 285 -16.14 15.25 -23.95
C ALA A 285 -15.77 13.90 -23.34
N ALA A 286 -16.60 12.87 -23.51
CA ALA A 286 -16.27 11.51 -23.11
C ALA A 286 -15.09 10.98 -23.94
N PRO A 287 -14.04 10.39 -23.31
CA PRO A 287 -12.96 9.75 -24.03
C PRO A 287 -13.50 8.69 -25.00
N ASP A 288 -12.80 8.48 -26.11
CA ASP A 288 -13.13 7.41 -27.05
C ASP A 288 -13.18 6.06 -26.32
N GLY A 289 -14.31 5.37 -26.41
CA GLY A 289 -14.53 4.09 -25.72
C GLY A 289 -14.99 4.18 -24.26
N TYR A 290 -15.18 5.39 -23.70
CA TYR A 290 -15.77 5.53 -22.37
C TYR A 290 -17.25 5.09 -22.38
N SER A 291 -17.56 4.09 -21.55
CA SER A 291 -18.91 3.59 -21.33
C SER A 291 -19.20 3.47 -19.83
N PRO A 292 -20.40 3.86 -19.35
CA PRO A 292 -20.81 3.61 -17.99
C PRO A 292 -20.64 2.13 -17.61
N LEU A 293 -20.23 1.87 -16.37
CA LEU A 293 -20.04 0.50 -15.89
C LEU A 293 -21.37 -0.24 -15.91
N THR A 294 -21.50 -1.21 -16.81
CA THR A 294 -22.69 -2.07 -16.91
C THR A 294 -22.57 -3.27 -15.98
N ARG A 295 -23.70 -3.92 -15.70
CA ARG A 295 -23.73 -5.19 -14.97
C ARG A 295 -22.80 -6.24 -15.58
N ALA A 296 -22.87 -6.42 -16.90
CA ALA A 296 -22.05 -7.39 -17.62
C ALA A 296 -20.56 -7.04 -17.56
N ALA A 297 -20.21 -5.75 -17.70
CA ALA A 297 -18.82 -5.29 -17.59
C ALA A 297 -18.27 -5.51 -16.18
N ALA A 298 -19.04 -5.20 -15.14
CA ALA A 298 -18.64 -5.41 -13.75
C ALA A 298 -18.47 -6.91 -13.42
N GLN A 299 -19.36 -7.78 -13.91
CA GLN A 299 -19.20 -9.24 -13.76
C GLN A 299 -17.94 -9.75 -14.45
N ARG A 300 -17.68 -9.29 -15.69
CA ARG A 300 -16.49 -9.64 -16.45
C ARG A 300 -15.22 -9.21 -15.72
N LEU A 301 -15.13 -7.96 -15.29
CA LEU A 301 -13.97 -7.44 -14.55
C LEU A 301 -13.71 -8.19 -13.25
N ARG A 302 -14.77 -8.57 -12.53
CA ARG A 302 -14.63 -9.40 -11.33
C ARG A 302 -14.11 -10.79 -11.63
N ALA A 303 -14.60 -11.43 -12.70
CA ALA A 303 -14.12 -12.74 -13.12
C ALA A 303 -12.66 -12.69 -13.60
N GLU A 304 -12.27 -11.64 -14.33
CA GLU A 304 -10.88 -11.41 -14.76
C GLU A 304 -9.93 -11.12 -13.59
N ALA A 305 -10.40 -10.44 -12.54
CA ALA A 305 -9.62 -10.12 -11.35
C ALA A 305 -9.53 -11.28 -10.34
N GLU A 306 -10.34 -12.32 -10.52
CA GLU A 306 -10.36 -13.47 -9.61
C GLU A 306 -9.05 -14.27 -9.73
N VAL A 307 -8.32 -14.38 -8.62
CA VAL A 307 -7.14 -15.24 -8.56
C VAL A 307 -7.58 -16.70 -8.45
N ARG A 308 -7.08 -17.52 -9.37
CA ARG A 308 -7.32 -18.97 -9.40
C ARG A 308 -5.99 -19.69 -9.22
N CYS A 309 -5.96 -20.63 -8.28
CA CYS A 309 -4.81 -21.52 -8.13
C CYS A 309 -4.94 -22.69 -9.10
N PRO A 310 -3.82 -23.30 -9.52
CA PRO A 310 -3.86 -24.56 -10.24
C PRO A 310 -4.49 -25.67 -9.38
N ASP A 311 -5.25 -26.55 -10.02
CA ASP A 311 -5.67 -27.83 -9.43
C ASP A 311 -4.44 -28.74 -9.41
N VAL A 312 -3.76 -28.79 -8.28
CA VAL A 312 -2.55 -29.60 -8.13
C VAL A 312 -2.96 -31.06 -7.85
N ALA A 313 -2.64 -31.97 -8.78
CA ALA A 313 -2.86 -33.41 -8.63
C ALA A 313 -2.10 -33.95 -7.41
N ASP A 314 -2.58 -35.06 -6.81
CA ASP A 314 -2.05 -35.61 -5.55
C ASP A 314 -0.52 -35.88 -5.55
N ASP A 315 0.03 -36.12 -6.73
CA ASP A 315 1.43 -36.40 -7.05
C ASP A 315 2.32 -35.15 -7.18
N ASP A 316 1.77 -34.01 -7.60
CA ASP A 316 2.47 -32.71 -7.61
C ASP A 316 2.45 -32.01 -6.23
N LYS A 317 1.70 -32.55 -5.26
CA LYS A 317 1.72 -32.11 -3.84
C LYS A 317 3.06 -32.38 -3.15
N ALA A 318 4.00 -33.06 -3.81
CA ALA A 318 5.12 -33.73 -3.17
C ALA A 318 6.37 -32.89 -2.91
N VAL A 319 6.61 -31.76 -3.61
CA VAL A 319 7.78 -30.92 -3.29
C VAL A 319 7.36 -29.85 -2.29
N ALA A 320 7.24 -30.27 -1.03
CA ALA A 320 7.07 -29.36 0.08
C ALA A 320 8.17 -28.29 0.05
N CYS A 321 7.76 -27.02 0.15
CA CYS A 321 8.68 -25.92 0.32
C CYS A 321 8.88 -25.68 1.83
N ASN A 322 10.08 -25.98 2.32
CA ASN A 322 10.54 -25.57 3.65
C ASN A 322 11.64 -24.50 3.49
N PRO A 323 11.28 -23.20 3.55
CA PRO A 323 12.24 -22.13 3.28
C PRO A 323 13.31 -21.99 4.36
N LEU A 324 13.13 -22.61 5.54
CA LEU A 324 14.13 -22.67 6.60
C LEU A 324 15.28 -23.65 6.29
N GLU A 325 15.05 -24.62 5.42
CA GLU A 325 16.06 -25.62 5.02
C GLU A 325 16.72 -25.27 3.68
N ALA A 326 15.91 -24.86 2.70
CA ALA A 326 16.38 -24.55 1.36
C ALA A 326 15.46 -23.53 0.68
N PRO A 327 15.97 -22.72 -0.26
CA PRO A 327 15.16 -21.74 -0.96
C PRO A 327 14.10 -22.41 -1.84
N CYS A 328 12.98 -21.72 -1.98
CA CYS A 328 11.85 -22.10 -2.80
C CYS A 328 11.73 -21.21 -4.03
N LEU A 329 11.19 -21.79 -5.10
CA LEU A 329 10.99 -21.11 -6.37
C LEU A 329 9.58 -21.40 -6.90
N PHE A 330 8.86 -20.36 -7.29
CA PHE A 330 7.51 -20.47 -7.85
C PHE A 330 7.39 -19.69 -9.16
N ASN A 331 6.55 -20.19 -10.06
CA ASN A 331 6.05 -19.41 -11.19
C ASN A 331 4.72 -18.77 -10.77
N VAL A 332 4.73 -17.54 -10.26
CA VAL A 332 3.54 -16.89 -9.67
C VAL A 332 2.49 -16.47 -10.69
N ARG A 333 2.78 -16.57 -11.99
CA ARG A 333 1.79 -16.38 -13.04
C ARG A 333 0.91 -17.60 -13.24
N GLU A 334 1.50 -18.79 -13.18
CA GLU A 334 0.80 -20.08 -13.36
C GLU A 334 0.32 -20.64 -12.01
N ASP A 335 1.07 -20.39 -10.94
CA ASP A 335 0.80 -20.78 -9.57
C ASP A 335 0.86 -19.57 -8.63
N PRO A 336 -0.14 -18.68 -8.68
CA PRO A 336 -0.20 -17.50 -7.81
C PRO A 336 -0.36 -17.84 -6.33
N CYS A 337 -0.58 -19.12 -6.01
CA CYS A 337 -0.84 -19.59 -4.66
C CYS A 337 0.35 -20.34 -4.06
N GLU A 338 1.48 -20.40 -4.76
CA GLU A 338 2.76 -20.92 -4.28
C GLU A 338 2.64 -22.36 -3.75
N ARG A 339 1.90 -23.20 -4.48
CA ARG A 339 1.61 -24.60 -4.16
C ARG A 339 2.70 -25.56 -4.65
N VAL A 340 3.39 -25.25 -5.76
CA VAL A 340 4.36 -26.14 -6.41
C VAL A 340 5.75 -25.54 -6.37
N ASN A 341 6.64 -26.11 -5.56
CA ASN A 341 8.05 -25.67 -5.49
C ASN A 341 8.86 -26.21 -6.68
N LEU A 342 9.39 -25.30 -7.50
CA LEU A 342 10.12 -25.60 -8.73
C LEU A 342 11.65 -25.51 -8.57
N ALA A 343 12.17 -25.29 -7.37
CA ALA A 343 13.61 -25.06 -7.12
C ALA A 343 14.49 -26.20 -7.69
N ALA A 344 14.13 -27.46 -7.40
CA ALA A 344 14.86 -28.63 -7.89
C ALA A 344 14.70 -28.86 -9.41
N ALA A 345 13.53 -28.51 -9.96
CA ALA A 345 13.21 -28.69 -11.38
C ALA A 345 13.78 -27.57 -12.28
N ARG A 346 14.13 -26.42 -11.69
CA ARG A 346 14.60 -25.21 -12.39
C ARG A 346 15.81 -24.58 -11.69
N PRO A 347 16.91 -25.32 -11.46
CA PRO A 347 18.07 -24.83 -10.72
C PRO A 347 18.72 -23.59 -11.36
N GLN A 348 18.70 -23.49 -12.69
CA GLN A 348 19.24 -22.31 -13.40
C GLN A 348 18.43 -21.04 -13.15
N VAL A 349 17.10 -21.16 -13.01
CA VAL A 349 16.24 -20.03 -12.67
C VAL A 349 16.51 -19.62 -11.22
N LEU A 350 16.53 -20.59 -10.30
CA LEU A 350 16.84 -20.37 -8.89
C LEU A 350 18.16 -19.59 -8.73
N LEU A 351 19.25 -20.08 -9.33
CA LEU A 351 20.56 -19.43 -9.30
C LEU A 351 20.51 -17.99 -9.84
N SER A 352 19.76 -17.74 -10.92
CA SER A 352 19.64 -16.39 -11.48
C SER A 352 18.95 -15.39 -10.54
N LEU A 353 17.98 -15.85 -9.72
CA LEU A 353 17.35 -15.03 -8.68
C LEU A 353 18.26 -14.86 -7.46
N GLU A 354 19.07 -15.87 -7.10
CA GLU A 354 20.08 -15.75 -6.04
C GLU A 354 21.17 -14.75 -6.39
N GLU A 355 21.64 -14.75 -7.64
CA GLU A 355 22.57 -13.73 -8.15
C GLU A 355 21.95 -12.33 -8.12
N ALA A 356 20.64 -12.22 -8.38
CA ALA A 356 19.90 -10.97 -8.26
C ALA A 356 19.83 -10.48 -6.81
N LEU A 357 19.50 -11.37 -5.89
CA LEU A 357 19.50 -11.08 -4.46
C LEU A 357 20.91 -10.65 -3.98
N GLY A 358 21.95 -11.31 -4.48
CA GLY A 358 23.34 -10.98 -4.22
C GLY A 358 23.74 -9.58 -4.70
N ARG A 359 23.12 -9.05 -5.78
CA ARG A 359 23.31 -7.65 -6.20
C ARG A 359 22.74 -6.67 -5.18
N TYR A 360 21.52 -6.92 -4.69
CA TYR A 360 20.89 -6.09 -3.66
C TYR A 360 21.66 -6.10 -2.35
N ARG A 361 22.14 -7.27 -1.90
CA ARG A 361 22.95 -7.40 -0.68
C ARG A 361 24.20 -6.51 -0.70
N ARG A 362 24.82 -6.31 -1.87
CA ARG A 362 26.05 -5.49 -1.99
C ARG A 362 25.82 -3.99 -1.79
N THR A 363 24.59 -3.51 -1.95
CA THR A 363 24.23 -2.10 -1.79
C THR A 363 23.37 -1.85 -0.56
N MET A 364 23.15 -2.89 0.25
CA MET A 364 22.29 -2.83 1.42
C MET A 364 23.00 -2.12 2.58
N LEU A 365 22.27 -1.27 3.29
CA LEU A 365 22.75 -0.66 4.53
C LEU A 365 22.35 -1.53 5.73
N PRO A 366 23.14 -1.55 6.81
CA PRO A 366 22.76 -2.26 8.03
C PRO A 366 21.42 -1.74 8.61
N PRO A 367 20.62 -2.61 9.27
CA PRO A 367 19.40 -2.18 9.94
C PRO A 367 19.65 -1.07 10.97
N GLY A 368 18.88 0.01 10.87
CA GLY A 368 19.00 1.20 11.73
C GLY A 368 18.18 1.15 13.02
N ASN A 369 17.82 -0.04 13.52
CA ASN A 369 16.97 -0.20 14.69
C ASN A 369 17.65 0.35 15.95
N VAL A 370 16.98 1.27 16.65
CA VAL A 370 17.44 1.82 17.93
C VAL A 370 16.52 1.39 19.08
N PRO A 371 17.04 1.28 20.31
CA PRO A 371 16.20 1.01 21.47
C PRO A 371 15.10 2.07 21.66
N THR A 372 13.97 1.67 22.25
CA THR A 372 12.91 2.61 22.62
C THR A 372 13.45 3.68 23.57
N ASP A 373 13.27 4.95 23.22
CA ASP A 373 13.61 6.07 24.09
C ASP A 373 12.59 6.18 25.24
N PRO A 374 12.99 6.06 26.51
CA PRO A 374 12.07 6.22 27.65
C PRO A 374 11.40 7.59 27.71
N LEU A 375 12.01 8.64 27.12
CA LEU A 375 11.43 9.98 27.04
C LEU A 375 10.25 10.04 26.07
N ALA A 376 10.10 9.06 25.18
CA ALA A 376 8.93 8.93 24.32
C ALA A 376 7.63 8.61 25.07
N ASN A 377 7.72 8.24 26.35
CA ASN A 377 6.57 7.79 27.13
C ASN A 377 5.48 8.87 27.20
N PRO A 378 4.26 8.64 26.66
CA PRO A 378 3.16 9.60 26.68
C PRO A 378 2.78 10.10 28.07
N ALA A 379 3.05 9.32 29.13
CA ALA A 379 2.83 9.75 30.51
C ALA A 379 3.65 11.01 30.89
N LEU A 380 4.76 11.28 30.19
CA LEU A 380 5.57 12.48 30.33
C LEU A 380 5.01 13.67 29.51
N TRP A 381 4.06 13.42 28.60
CA TRP A 381 3.55 14.36 27.60
C TRP A 381 2.03 14.49 27.64
N ASN A 382 1.47 14.66 28.85
CA ASN A 382 0.03 14.82 29.08
C ASN A 382 -0.82 13.68 28.48
N GLY A 383 -0.28 12.46 28.48
CA GLY A 383 -0.93 11.28 27.93
C GLY A 383 -0.99 11.25 26.40
N THR A 384 -0.19 12.05 25.69
CA THR A 384 -0.21 12.14 24.22
C THR A 384 1.06 11.61 23.59
N TRP A 385 0.95 10.99 22.41
CA TRP A 385 2.10 10.78 21.55
C TRP A 385 2.45 12.11 20.88
N THR A 386 3.68 12.58 21.05
CA THR A 386 4.15 13.89 20.56
C THR A 386 5.62 13.79 20.15
N ASN A 387 6.15 14.80 19.45
CA ASN A 387 7.60 14.92 19.34
C ASN A 387 8.18 15.34 20.70
N TRP A 388 9.10 14.54 21.26
CA TRP A 388 9.76 14.76 22.55
C TRP A 388 11.23 15.19 22.43
N CYS A 389 11.82 15.06 21.23
CA CYS A 389 13.19 15.50 20.96
C CYS A 389 13.20 17.00 20.63
N SER A 390 14.22 17.73 21.08
CA SER A 390 14.33 19.16 20.78
C SER A 390 14.81 19.41 19.34
N GLU A 391 14.55 20.60 18.78
CA GLU A 391 15.10 20.98 17.45
C GLU A 391 16.64 20.91 17.39
N GLN A 392 17.32 21.02 18.52
CA GLN A 392 18.78 20.90 18.60
C GLN A 392 19.26 19.45 18.44
N ASP A 393 18.49 18.49 18.95
CA ASP A 393 18.77 17.06 18.77
C ASP A 393 18.53 16.65 17.31
N ASP A 394 17.48 17.18 16.67
CA ASP A 394 17.14 16.94 15.25
C ASP A 394 18.21 17.52 14.29
N GLN A 395 18.84 18.65 14.62
CA GLN A 395 19.98 19.18 13.83
C GLN A 395 21.24 18.32 13.94
N GLN A 396 21.48 17.70 15.10
CA GLN A 396 22.62 16.81 15.32
C GLN A 396 22.43 15.52 14.49
N ASP A 397 21.24 14.92 14.51
CA ASP A 397 20.92 13.72 13.75
C ASP A 397 20.92 13.96 12.24
N ARG A 398 20.36 15.07 11.75
CA ARG A 398 20.43 15.42 10.32
C ARG A 398 21.86 15.65 9.84
N ARG A 399 22.74 16.21 10.68
CA ARG A 399 24.17 16.35 10.36
C ARG A 399 24.87 15.00 10.30
N LEU A 400 24.52 14.07 11.19
CA LEU A 400 25.06 12.71 11.19
C LEU A 400 24.57 11.91 9.97
N GLN A 401 23.27 11.96 9.67
CA GLN A 401 22.69 11.31 8.47
C GLN A 401 23.24 11.92 7.17
N GLY A 402 23.36 13.25 7.08
CA GLY A 402 23.97 13.93 5.95
C GLY A 402 25.46 13.58 5.77
N ALA A 403 26.19 13.39 6.87
CA ALA A 403 27.58 12.93 6.83
C ALA A 403 27.69 11.48 6.35
N VAL A 404 26.76 10.58 6.74
CA VAL A 404 26.72 9.19 6.27
C VAL A 404 26.46 9.13 4.76
N VAL A 405 25.50 9.92 4.24
CA VAL A 405 25.22 10.01 2.80
C VAL A 405 26.41 10.59 2.03
N ALA A 406 27.07 11.63 2.56
CA ALA A 406 28.25 12.22 1.94
C ALA A 406 29.46 11.26 1.95
N LEU A 407 29.66 10.51 3.04
CA LEU A 407 30.68 9.47 3.13
C LEU A 407 30.42 8.35 2.12
N HIS A 408 29.16 7.94 1.92
CA HIS A 408 28.80 6.94 0.92
C HIS A 408 29.11 7.41 -0.52
N GLN A 409 28.81 8.67 -0.85
CA GLN A 409 29.17 9.25 -2.16
C GLN A 409 30.70 9.34 -2.38
N LEU A 410 31.47 9.44 -1.29
CA LEU A 410 32.93 9.41 -1.33
C LEU A 410 33.47 7.97 -1.39
N ASP A 411 32.77 7.01 -0.79
CA ASP A 411 33.16 5.60 -0.77
C ASP A 411 32.86 4.90 -2.10
N GLU A 412 31.78 5.27 -2.80
CA GLU A 412 31.56 4.85 -4.21
C GLU A 412 32.67 5.33 -5.15
N ARG A 413 33.30 6.47 -4.86
CA ARG A 413 34.49 6.94 -5.59
C ARG A 413 35.76 6.17 -5.22
N ARG A 414 35.82 5.57 -4.03
CA ARG A 414 36.97 4.82 -3.52
C ARG A 414 36.90 3.33 -3.82
N GLN A 415 35.72 2.74 -3.92
CA GLN A 415 35.49 1.32 -4.25
C GLN A 415 35.85 0.95 -5.71
N GLY A 416 36.39 1.89 -6.50
CA GLY A 416 37.21 1.59 -7.67
C GLY A 416 38.60 1.00 -7.36
N GLN A 417 38.99 0.83 -6.10
CA GLN A 417 40.31 0.31 -5.69
C GLN A 417 40.23 -0.62 -4.44
N HIS A 418 40.22 -1.94 -4.70
CA HIS A 418 40.59 -3.13 -3.88
C HIS A 418 40.25 -3.30 -2.37
N GLU A 419 39.46 -4.36 -2.11
CA GLU A 419 39.62 -5.58 -1.25
C GLU A 419 40.01 -5.62 0.26
N HIS A 420 39.09 -6.27 1.02
CA HIS A 420 39.22 -7.36 2.05
C HIS A 420 39.72 -7.12 3.50
N LEU A 421 38.85 -7.43 4.52
CA LEU A 421 39.00 -8.36 5.69
C LEU A 421 37.98 -8.07 6.87
N PRO A 422 37.78 -8.95 7.89
CA PRO A 422 36.47 -9.58 8.20
C PRO A 422 35.81 -9.27 9.58
N ASP A 423 34.69 -10.00 9.82
CA ASP A 423 33.56 -9.89 10.76
C ASP A 423 33.77 -10.00 12.30
N GLY A 424 32.77 -9.52 13.06
CA GLY A 424 32.46 -9.98 14.42
C GLY A 424 31.24 -9.34 15.15
N VAL A 425 30.28 -10.21 15.54
CA VAL A 425 29.39 -10.22 16.76
C VAL A 425 27.93 -9.69 16.73
N SER A 426 27.00 -10.67 16.70
CA SER A 426 25.81 -10.96 17.56
C SER A 426 24.69 -9.95 17.91
N THR A 427 23.51 -10.20 17.32
CA THR A 427 22.10 -10.32 17.84
C THR A 427 21.55 -9.42 18.95
N LEU A 428 20.41 -8.75 18.64
CA LEU A 428 19.19 -8.67 19.46
C LEU A 428 18.00 -8.19 18.62
N ALA A 429 16.90 -8.94 18.66
CA ALA A 429 15.67 -8.71 17.89
C ALA A 429 14.78 -7.63 18.52
N ALA A 430 14.12 -6.83 17.69
CA ALA A 430 13.01 -5.97 18.07
C ALA A 430 11.97 -5.93 16.94
N MET A 431 10.76 -6.41 17.25
CA MET A 431 9.59 -6.42 16.36
C MET A 431 9.19 -5.00 15.95
N SER A 432 9.09 -4.76 14.65
CA SER A 432 8.56 -3.52 14.08
C SER A 432 7.05 -3.61 13.93
N LEU A 433 6.32 -2.72 14.62
CA LEU A 433 4.89 -2.48 14.40
C LEU A 433 4.74 -1.59 13.15
N ALA A 434 4.61 -2.21 11.98
CA ALA A 434 4.12 -1.51 10.80
C ALA A 434 2.62 -1.24 10.96
N THR A 435 2.27 0.04 11.11
CA THR A 435 0.90 0.57 11.02
C THR A 435 0.35 0.32 9.63
N ALA A 436 -0.70 -0.50 9.54
CA ALA A 436 -1.42 -0.68 8.28
C ALA A 436 -2.52 0.36 8.13
N ALA A 437 -2.55 1.02 6.99
CA ALA A 437 -3.60 1.93 6.60
C ALA A 437 -4.05 1.63 5.17
N ALA A 438 -5.36 1.63 4.93
CA ALA A 438 -5.87 1.67 3.56
C ALA A 438 -5.57 3.07 2.99
N VAL A 439 -4.77 3.12 1.93
CA VAL A 439 -4.32 4.37 1.30
C VAL A 439 -5.25 4.69 0.14
N LEU A 440 -6.00 5.79 0.27
CA LEU A 440 -6.59 6.48 -0.86
C LEU A 440 -5.69 7.68 -1.18
N ALA A 441 -4.93 7.60 -2.27
CA ALA A 441 -4.22 8.75 -2.82
C ALA A 441 -5.09 9.37 -3.91
N VAL A 442 -5.61 10.57 -3.67
CA VAL A 442 -6.24 11.40 -4.69
C VAL A 442 -5.21 12.42 -5.16
N GLY A 443 -4.68 12.25 -6.38
CA GLY A 443 -3.88 13.26 -7.05
C GLY A 443 -4.74 14.00 -8.07
N LEU A 444 -4.96 15.29 -7.88
CA LEU A 444 -5.59 16.17 -8.86
C LEU A 444 -4.53 16.94 -9.62
N VAL A 445 -4.62 16.99 -10.94
CA VAL A 445 -3.61 17.63 -11.78
C VAL A 445 -4.23 18.34 -12.97
N LYS A 446 -4.46 19.65 -12.80
CA LYS A 446 -4.75 20.55 -13.92
C LYS A 446 -3.43 21.01 -14.55
N VAL A 447 -3.17 20.56 -15.77
CA VAL A 447 -1.99 21.00 -16.55
C VAL A 447 -2.40 22.22 -17.36
N SER A 448 -1.88 23.40 -17.01
CA SER A 448 -1.77 24.54 -17.93
C SER A 448 -0.44 24.44 -18.68
N PRO A 449 -0.39 24.73 -20.00
CA PRO A 449 0.87 24.78 -20.71
C PRO A 449 1.62 26.06 -20.33
N LEU A 450 2.91 25.92 -20.00
CA LEU A 450 3.92 26.96 -19.76
C LEU A 450 3.93 27.58 -18.35
N VAL A 451 4.66 26.95 -17.43
CA VAL A 451 5.46 27.67 -16.41
C VAL A 451 6.77 26.92 -16.21
N GLU A 452 7.90 27.56 -16.55
CA GLU A 452 9.23 27.14 -16.09
C GLU A 452 9.29 27.32 -14.57
N LEU A 453 9.26 26.22 -13.81
CA LEU A 453 9.50 26.25 -12.37
C LEU A 453 11.00 26.46 -12.10
N SER A 454 11.39 27.72 -11.89
CA SER A 454 12.67 28.07 -11.28
C SER A 454 12.62 27.75 -9.77
N LEU A 455 13.33 26.71 -9.35
CA LEU A 455 13.57 26.42 -7.94
C LEU A 455 14.64 27.38 -7.40
N ALA A 456 14.20 28.50 -6.80
CA ALA A 456 15.03 29.30 -5.91
C ALA A 456 14.59 29.07 -4.45
N PRO A 457 15.53 28.94 -3.49
CA PRO A 457 15.20 28.67 -2.10
C PRO A 457 14.59 29.90 -1.42
N LEU A 458 13.36 29.77 -0.94
CA LEU A 458 12.69 30.75 -0.09
C LEU A 458 13.28 30.72 1.33
N VAL A 459 14.28 31.56 1.57
CA VAL A 459 14.72 31.98 2.91
C VAL A 459 14.21 33.39 3.16
N GLN A 460 13.12 33.55 3.92
CA GLN A 460 12.68 34.80 4.56
C GLN A 460 11.79 34.40 5.77
N ARG A 461 11.85 35.00 6.96
CA ARG A 461 12.34 36.30 7.44
C ARG A 461 12.26 36.26 8.98
N VAL A 462 13.13 36.97 9.70
CA VAL A 462 12.70 37.94 10.75
C VAL A 462 13.79 39.01 10.88
N GLN A 463 13.53 40.22 10.36
CA GLN A 463 14.19 41.44 10.82
C GLN A 463 13.34 42.05 11.93
N ARG A 464 13.96 42.29 13.07
CA ARG A 464 13.44 43.08 14.18
C ARG A 464 13.40 44.56 13.80
N THR A 465 12.34 45.26 14.17
CA THR A 465 12.40 46.70 14.45
C THR A 465 11.54 47.04 15.67
N THR A 466 12.24 47.62 16.66
CA THR A 466 11.84 48.40 17.85
C THR A 466 10.92 47.76 18.88
#